data_AF-A0A812W557-F1
#
_entry.id   AF-A0A812W557-F1
#
_cell.length_a   1.000
_cell.length_b   1.000
_cell.length_c   1.000
_cell.angle_alpha   90.00
_cell.angle_beta   90.00
_cell.angle_gamma   90.00
#
_symmetry.space_group_name_H-M   'P 1'
#
loop_
_entity.id
_entity.type
_entity.pdbx_description
1 polymer ?
#
loop_
_entity_poly.entity_id
_entity_poly.type
_entity_poly.pdbx_seq_one_letter_code
_entity_poly.pdbx_strand_id
1 'polypeptide(L)'
;MNRASSRNTTADVIGKRLSEKPVKEEDEDADEEDESSKLYHMGLAAKEATTIHRGRFSWLFAALMCFFIVGAFVSLVLMLLSLRNDTFRMISEEVSYIQAPNPPWELPPWGYVKQPNDAPERKIGQKFRYAMPQLMLFYSLLCGCFGLFTVAYFCSELLVQDVGSETVMQMGELVKKGVDVYLLRSMPVIFIVVVVVASVVYLTAGGPFVISMLVGASSCMFCANLGTNMNFEGGPRLTHAMNYDLPGSLQFGVRTGAIGGLGAHSTAQVGVVLVWMVVGDANSLVGFGAGVSLISFYIRVGGGIFSKGSDIGSDFVADQITGGMDDDMNQDEISEMKKRLEDLDGDGQKDEKAIAAASLINPESNIDEMHENQFITAKELEIRTEIEQHMAKTLKTMHPVNYLDAIGENIADVGGTSSDLFETMSLTLATAVILGAKIHKVPYFGTALPFAIISTGTFGCTAVCYK
;
A
#
# COMPACT_ATOMS: atom_id res chain seq x y z
N MET A 1 35.22 -37.07 28.29
CA MET A 1 35.82 -36.14 27.31
C MET A 1 34.72 -35.17 26.87
N ASN A 2 34.41 -34.17 27.70
CA ASN A 2 34.86 -32.78 27.58
C ASN A 2 34.53 -32.12 26.22
N ARG A 3 33.38 -31.45 26.14
CA ARG A 3 33.31 -29.99 26.02
C ARG A 3 31.88 -29.48 26.25
N ALA A 4 31.69 -28.87 27.41
CA ALA A 4 30.66 -27.88 27.71
C ALA A 4 31.24 -26.47 27.51
N SER A 5 30.36 -25.45 27.55
CA SER A 5 30.59 -23.98 27.60
C SER A 5 30.11 -23.27 26.33
N SER A 6 29.25 -22.25 26.34
CA SER A 6 28.52 -21.59 27.44
C SER A 6 27.37 -20.77 26.83
N ARG A 7 26.20 -20.84 27.47
CA ARG A 7 25.22 -19.75 27.52
C ARG A 7 25.89 -18.53 28.16
N ASN A 8 25.67 -17.32 27.61
CA ASN A 8 25.76 -16.04 28.31
C ASN A 8 24.83 -15.07 27.54
N THR A 9 23.56 -14.93 27.92
CA THR A 9 23.01 -13.92 28.85
C THR A 9 23.36 -12.48 28.47
N THR A 10 22.36 -11.81 27.90
CA THR A 10 22.29 -10.44 27.38
C THR A 10 22.30 -9.36 28.47
N ALA A 11 23.01 -9.59 29.59
CA ALA A 11 23.02 -8.70 30.76
C ALA A 11 24.35 -7.94 30.96
N ASP A 12 25.41 -8.25 30.21
CA ASP A 12 26.76 -7.72 30.49
C ASP A 12 27.16 -6.46 29.67
N VAL A 13 26.30 -5.95 28.78
CA VAL A 13 26.64 -4.78 27.94
C VAL A 13 26.28 -3.44 28.61
N ILE A 14 25.46 -3.45 29.67
CA ILE A 14 24.97 -2.22 30.33
C ILE A 14 25.78 -1.87 31.61
N GLY A 15 26.59 -2.79 32.14
CA GLY A 15 27.25 -2.62 33.45
C GLY A 15 28.65 -1.99 33.49
N LYS A 16 29.24 -1.57 32.34
CA LYS A 16 30.69 -1.27 32.30
C LYS A 16 31.10 0.11 31.75
N ARG A 17 30.19 1.09 31.70
CA ARG A 17 30.53 2.51 31.43
C ARG A 17 30.32 3.44 32.64
N LEU A 18 30.28 2.89 33.85
CA LEU A 18 30.19 3.65 35.10
C LEU A 18 31.36 3.29 36.02
N SER A 19 32.57 3.68 35.64
CA SER A 19 33.65 3.87 36.61
C SER A 19 34.78 4.68 36.00
N GLU A 20 35.16 5.76 36.69
CA GLU A 20 36.36 6.59 36.54
C GLU A 20 36.25 7.81 35.59
N LYS A 21 36.05 9.00 36.17
CA LYS A 21 37.15 9.97 36.38
C LYS A 21 36.75 11.15 37.31
N PRO A 22 37.73 11.86 37.89
CA PRO A 22 37.63 12.51 39.19
C PRO A 22 37.15 13.97 39.14
N VAL A 23 36.69 14.43 40.31
CA VAL A 23 36.38 15.82 40.67
C VAL A 23 37.62 16.71 40.48
N LYS A 24 37.43 17.88 39.85
CA LYS A 24 38.31 19.04 39.99
C LYS A 24 37.44 20.28 40.22
N GLU A 25 37.81 21.02 41.27
CA GLU A 25 37.30 22.35 41.62
C GLU A 25 37.96 23.45 40.77
N GLU A 26 37.16 24.50 40.57
CA GLU A 26 37.47 25.93 40.31
C GLU A 26 38.34 26.33 39.10
N ASP A 27 37.76 27.13 38.20
CA ASP A 27 38.10 28.55 38.03
C ASP A 27 37.06 29.21 37.10
N GLU A 28 36.36 30.23 37.62
CA GLU A 28 35.54 31.19 36.88
C GLU A 28 36.46 32.12 36.05
N ASP A 29 35.96 32.64 34.91
CA ASP A 29 36.57 33.63 34.01
C ASP A 29 37.20 33.09 32.69
N ALA A 30 36.40 32.43 31.82
CA ALA A 30 36.73 32.28 30.39
C ALA A 30 35.51 31.88 29.50
N ASP A 31 34.33 32.49 29.68
CA ASP A 31 33.07 31.85 29.21
C ASP A 31 32.51 32.26 27.82
N GLU A 32 33.15 33.13 27.02
CA GLU A 32 32.54 33.52 25.71
C GLU A 32 33.22 32.96 24.45
N GLU A 33 34.50 32.56 24.48
CA GLU A 33 35.18 32.00 23.29
C GLU A 33 35.09 30.47 23.17
N ASP A 34 34.78 29.76 24.26
CA ASP A 34 34.72 28.28 24.27
C ASP A 34 33.33 27.73 23.88
N GLU A 35 32.26 28.53 23.99
CA GLU A 35 30.91 28.13 23.56
C GLU A 35 30.80 28.01 22.04
N SER A 36 31.36 28.96 21.28
CA SER A 36 31.36 28.91 19.80
C SER A 36 32.13 27.70 19.27
N SER A 37 33.28 27.37 19.88
CA SER A 37 34.09 26.20 19.58
C SER A 37 33.37 24.90 19.93
N LYS A 38 32.73 24.83 21.11
CA LYS A 38 31.89 23.69 21.52
C LYS A 38 30.67 23.52 20.63
N LEU A 39 29.98 24.59 20.23
CA LEU A 39 28.89 24.58 19.25
C LEU A 39 29.38 24.14 17.87
N TYR A 40 30.58 24.54 17.45
CA TYR A 40 31.17 24.11 16.19
C TYR A 40 31.54 22.62 16.22
N HIS A 41 32.11 22.14 17.31
CA HIS A 41 32.46 20.73 17.51
C HIS A 41 31.23 19.83 17.76
N MET A 42 30.19 20.33 18.45
CA MET A 42 28.87 19.68 18.55
C MET A 42 28.15 19.68 17.20
N GLY A 43 28.26 20.75 16.41
CA GLY A 43 27.75 20.84 15.05
C GLY A 43 28.48 19.91 14.07
N LEU A 44 29.78 19.68 14.28
CA LEU A 44 30.58 18.69 13.53
C LEU A 44 30.26 17.26 13.95
N ALA A 45 30.08 16.99 15.25
CA ALA A 45 29.64 15.70 15.76
C ALA A 45 28.18 15.38 15.36
N ALA A 46 27.31 16.38 15.29
CA ALA A 46 25.94 16.28 14.77
C ALA A 46 25.91 16.10 13.23
N LYS A 47 26.86 16.72 12.51
CA LYS A 47 27.12 16.45 11.08
C LYS A 47 27.60 15.02 10.83
N GLU A 48 28.38 14.44 11.75
CA GLU A 48 28.79 13.03 11.67
C GLU A 48 27.67 12.05 12.10
N ALA A 49 26.64 12.52 12.83
CA ALA A 49 25.59 11.67 13.40
C ALA A 49 24.26 11.63 12.61
N THR A 50 24.05 12.49 11.62
CA THR A 50 22.82 12.49 10.80
C THR A 50 23.08 11.85 9.43
N THR A 51 23.42 10.56 9.41
CA THR A 51 23.41 9.79 8.17
C THR A 51 21.97 9.62 7.69
N ILE A 52 21.54 10.49 6.77
CA ILE A 52 20.26 10.36 6.09
C ILE A 52 20.34 9.14 5.17
N HIS A 53 19.49 8.15 5.42
CA HIS A 53 19.42 6.96 4.57
C HIS A 53 18.70 7.31 3.26
N ARG A 54 19.48 7.41 2.18
CA ARG A 54 18.98 7.74 0.85
C ARG A 54 17.99 6.70 0.32
N GLY A 55 17.02 7.19 -0.44
CA GLY A 55 16.11 6.33 -1.19
C GLY A 55 16.83 5.38 -2.15
N ARG A 56 16.17 4.27 -2.49
CA ARG A 56 16.70 3.24 -3.39
C ARG A 56 15.85 3.13 -4.65
N PHE A 57 16.51 3.05 -5.79
CA PHE A 57 15.84 2.67 -7.01
C PHE A 57 15.58 1.16 -7.03
N SER A 58 14.34 0.75 -7.32
CA SER A 58 13.97 -0.67 -7.40
C SER A 58 13.78 -1.10 -8.85
N TRP A 59 14.71 -1.95 -9.33
CA TRP A 59 14.62 -2.58 -10.64
C TRP A 59 13.36 -3.41 -10.84
N LEU A 60 12.80 -3.97 -9.75
CA LEU A 60 11.58 -4.75 -9.79
C LEU A 60 10.39 -3.89 -10.23
N PHE A 61 10.19 -2.71 -9.61
CA PHE A 61 9.07 -1.84 -9.95
C PHE A 61 9.22 -1.22 -11.34
N ALA A 62 10.45 -0.91 -11.75
CA ALA A 62 10.72 -0.49 -13.13
C ALA A 62 10.36 -1.60 -14.15
N ALA A 63 10.70 -2.86 -13.87
CA ALA A 63 10.33 -3.98 -14.71
C ALA A 63 8.81 -4.20 -14.74
N LEU A 64 8.13 -4.04 -13.61
CA LEU A 64 6.67 -4.12 -13.51
C LEU A 64 5.99 -3.00 -14.32
N MET A 65 6.51 -1.78 -14.28
CA MET A 65 6.02 -0.69 -15.12
C MET A 65 6.10 -1.04 -16.61
N CYS A 66 7.25 -1.55 -17.08
CA CYS A 66 7.40 -2.01 -18.46
C CYS A 66 6.42 -3.15 -18.79
N PHE A 67 6.27 -4.12 -17.89
CA PHE A 67 5.34 -5.24 -18.07
C PHE A 67 3.90 -4.77 -18.24
N PHE A 68 3.42 -3.86 -17.39
CA PHE A 68 2.05 -3.36 -17.47
C PHE A 68 1.82 -2.39 -18.63
N ILE A 69 2.83 -1.63 -19.06
CA ILE A 69 2.76 -0.86 -20.32
C ILE A 69 2.58 -1.80 -21.52
N VAL A 70 3.38 -2.86 -21.59
CA VAL A 70 3.26 -3.86 -22.66
C VAL A 70 1.90 -4.54 -22.58
N GLY A 71 1.44 -4.94 -21.39
CA GLY A 71 0.11 -5.52 -21.17
C GLY A 71 -1.02 -4.58 -21.61
N ALA A 72 -0.94 -3.29 -21.31
CA ALA A 72 -1.88 -2.28 -21.77
C ALA A 72 -1.86 -2.14 -23.29
N PHE A 73 -0.69 -2.08 -23.91
CA PHE A 73 -0.56 -1.99 -25.37
C PHE A 73 -1.11 -3.23 -26.08
N VAL A 74 -0.80 -4.43 -25.59
CA VAL A 74 -1.36 -5.69 -26.09
C VAL A 74 -2.89 -5.69 -25.97
N SER A 75 -3.40 -5.26 -24.82
CA SER A 75 -4.86 -5.16 -24.58
C SER A 75 -5.51 -4.16 -25.53
N LEU A 76 -4.87 -3.01 -25.80
CA LEU A 76 -5.35 -2.01 -26.76
C LEU A 76 -5.39 -2.58 -28.18
N VAL A 77 -4.34 -3.26 -28.62
CA VAL A 77 -4.29 -3.89 -29.95
C VAL A 77 -5.39 -4.94 -30.10
N LEU A 78 -5.56 -5.81 -29.09
CA LEU A 78 -6.62 -6.82 -29.11
C LEU A 78 -8.02 -6.21 -29.08
N MET A 79 -8.21 -5.10 -28.35
CA MET A 79 -9.46 -4.33 -28.36
C MET A 79 -9.75 -3.76 -29.76
N LEU A 80 -8.76 -3.19 -30.45
CA LEU A 80 -8.91 -2.65 -31.81
C LEU A 80 -9.14 -3.75 -32.85
N LEU A 81 -8.48 -4.90 -32.71
CA LEU A 81 -8.73 -6.07 -33.57
C LEU A 81 -10.11 -6.68 -33.32
N SER A 82 -10.64 -6.57 -32.09
CA SER A 82 -12.02 -6.94 -31.77
C SER A 82 -13.04 -6.04 -32.44
N LEU A 83 -12.76 -4.73 -32.55
CA LEU A 83 -13.59 -3.81 -33.36
C LEU A 83 -13.60 -4.18 -34.85
N ARG A 84 -12.47 -4.69 -35.38
CA ARG A 84 -12.35 -5.13 -36.78
C ARG A 84 -12.91 -6.54 -37.04
N ASN A 85 -13.34 -7.25 -35.99
CA ASN A 85 -13.84 -8.62 -36.07
C ASN A 85 -12.78 -9.64 -36.52
N ASP A 86 -11.49 -9.29 -36.42
CA ASP A 86 -10.34 -10.10 -36.83
C ASP A 86 -9.78 -10.99 -35.69
N THR A 87 -10.35 -10.90 -34.48
CA THR A 87 -9.90 -11.66 -33.30
C THR A 87 -10.55 -13.02 -33.18
N PHE A 88 -9.84 -13.97 -32.57
CA PHE A 88 -10.38 -15.29 -32.21
C PHE A 88 -11.62 -15.15 -31.34
N ARG A 89 -12.75 -15.77 -31.72
CA ARG A 89 -14.00 -15.72 -30.95
C ARG A 89 -13.88 -16.51 -29.64
N MET A 90 -14.05 -15.81 -28.52
CA MET A 90 -14.11 -16.38 -27.17
C MET A 90 -15.55 -16.72 -26.83
N ILE A 91 -15.76 -17.92 -26.27
CA ILE A 91 -17.08 -18.52 -26.07
C ILE A 91 -17.23 -18.84 -24.59
N SER A 92 -18.34 -18.40 -24.00
CA SER A 92 -18.75 -18.77 -22.64
C SER A 92 -19.85 -19.84 -22.70
N GLU A 93 -19.78 -20.84 -21.82
CA GLU A 93 -20.81 -21.87 -21.65
C GLU A 93 -21.55 -21.69 -20.33
N GLU A 94 -22.89 -21.61 -20.36
CA GLU A 94 -23.69 -21.39 -19.15
C GLU A 94 -25.00 -22.18 -19.11
N VAL A 95 -25.54 -22.39 -17.90
CA VAL A 95 -26.85 -23.00 -17.68
C VAL A 95 -27.93 -21.91 -17.69
N SER A 96 -29.00 -22.11 -18.46
CA SER A 96 -30.11 -21.17 -18.52
C SER A 96 -31.09 -21.35 -17.36
N TYR A 97 -31.48 -20.25 -16.73
CA TYR A 97 -32.48 -20.21 -15.65
C TYR A 97 -33.81 -19.58 -16.07
N ILE A 98 -33.85 -19.01 -17.28
CA ILE A 98 -35.04 -18.40 -17.85
C ILE A 98 -35.40 -19.13 -19.14
N GLN A 99 -36.69 -19.35 -19.37
CA GLN A 99 -37.14 -19.74 -20.69
C GLN A 99 -37.09 -18.50 -21.58
N ALA A 100 -36.29 -18.56 -22.64
CA ALA A 100 -36.15 -17.47 -23.57
C ALA A 100 -35.86 -18.01 -24.97
N PRO A 101 -36.22 -17.24 -26.02
CA PRO A 101 -35.84 -17.60 -27.37
C PRO A 101 -34.32 -17.70 -27.46
N ASN A 102 -33.87 -18.74 -28.16
CA ASN A 102 -32.49 -18.80 -28.55
C ASN A 102 -32.26 -17.65 -29.53
N PRO A 103 -31.28 -16.81 -29.25
CA PRO A 103 -31.12 -15.61 -30.04
C PRO A 103 -30.68 -15.98 -31.47
N PRO A 104 -31.13 -15.23 -32.48
CA PRO A 104 -31.07 -15.63 -33.88
C PRO A 104 -29.62 -15.78 -34.36
N TRP A 105 -29.35 -16.83 -35.14
CA TRP A 105 -28.02 -17.23 -35.62
C TRP A 105 -27.53 -16.49 -36.89
N GLU A 106 -28.28 -15.49 -37.38
CA GLU A 106 -28.07 -14.87 -38.71
C GLU A 106 -27.75 -13.36 -38.71
N LEU A 107 -27.25 -12.76 -37.63
CA LEU A 107 -26.88 -11.34 -37.64
C LEU A 107 -25.41 -11.11 -37.22
N PRO A 108 -24.55 -10.59 -38.12
CA PRO A 108 -23.21 -10.12 -37.74
C PRO A 108 -23.30 -8.83 -36.91
N PRO A 109 -22.30 -8.49 -36.07
CA PRO A 109 -21.08 -9.25 -35.73
C PRO A 109 -21.11 -9.90 -34.32
N TRP A 110 -22.08 -9.55 -33.47
CA TRP A 110 -22.16 -9.89 -32.03
C TRP A 110 -22.99 -11.16 -31.73
N GLY A 111 -23.37 -11.92 -32.77
CA GLY A 111 -24.39 -12.95 -32.70
C GLY A 111 -23.87 -14.39 -32.80
N TYR A 112 -23.77 -15.03 -31.64
CA TYR A 112 -24.00 -16.45 -31.35
C TYR A 112 -23.13 -17.56 -31.95
N VAL A 113 -22.80 -18.46 -31.03
CA VAL A 113 -22.12 -19.74 -31.23
C VAL A 113 -23.20 -20.79 -31.49
N LYS A 114 -22.90 -21.79 -32.33
CA LYS A 114 -23.81 -22.93 -32.54
C LYS A 114 -24.21 -23.49 -31.18
N GLN A 115 -25.50 -23.47 -30.91
CA GLN A 115 -26.04 -23.92 -29.63
C GLN A 115 -25.85 -25.43 -29.49
N PRO A 116 -25.66 -25.95 -28.27
CA PRO A 116 -25.59 -27.40 -28.04
C PRO A 116 -26.87 -28.13 -28.50
N ASN A 117 -28.00 -27.43 -28.47
CA ASN A 117 -29.30 -27.90 -28.96
C ASN A 117 -29.77 -26.95 -30.07
N ASP A 118 -30.18 -27.49 -31.23
CA ASP A 118 -30.79 -26.74 -32.33
C ASP A 118 -32.24 -26.29 -32.02
N ALA A 119 -32.59 -26.19 -30.73
CA ALA A 119 -33.92 -25.78 -30.29
C ALA A 119 -34.12 -24.27 -30.51
N PRO A 120 -35.32 -23.81 -30.91
CA PRO A 120 -35.62 -22.39 -31.08
C PRO A 120 -35.69 -21.63 -29.75
N GLU A 121 -35.84 -22.33 -28.62
CA GLU A 121 -35.88 -21.76 -27.27
C GLU A 121 -34.99 -22.56 -26.32
N ARG A 122 -34.31 -21.85 -25.41
CA ARG A 122 -33.61 -22.47 -24.28
C ARG A 122 -34.60 -22.75 -23.16
N LYS A 123 -34.61 -24.00 -22.65
CA LYS A 123 -35.38 -24.40 -21.46
C LYS A 123 -34.56 -24.22 -20.20
N ILE A 124 -35.26 -24.12 -19.06
CA ILE A 124 -34.63 -24.05 -17.73
C ILE A 124 -33.78 -25.31 -17.51
N GLY A 125 -32.53 -25.12 -17.09
CA GLY A 125 -31.56 -26.18 -16.84
C GLY A 125 -30.76 -26.63 -18.06
N GLN A 126 -30.99 -26.07 -19.25
CA GLN A 126 -30.21 -26.39 -20.44
C GLN A 126 -28.96 -25.51 -20.56
N LYS A 127 -27.85 -26.11 -21.00
CA LYS A 127 -26.63 -25.37 -21.33
C LYS A 127 -26.80 -24.60 -22.65
N PHE A 128 -26.38 -23.35 -22.65
CA PHE A 128 -26.33 -22.49 -23.83
C PHE A 128 -24.95 -21.86 -23.95
N ARG A 129 -24.58 -21.45 -25.16
CA ARG A 129 -23.29 -20.82 -25.45
C ARG A 129 -23.54 -19.41 -25.96
N TYR A 130 -22.73 -18.47 -25.49
CA TYR A 130 -22.74 -17.10 -26.00
C TYR A 130 -21.30 -16.60 -26.18
N ALA A 131 -21.10 -15.66 -27.11
CA ALA A 131 -19.80 -15.03 -27.29
C ALA A 131 -19.49 -14.15 -26.06
N MET A 132 -18.26 -14.21 -25.57
CA MET A 132 -17.83 -13.26 -24.53
C MET A 132 -17.73 -11.85 -25.12
N PRO A 133 -17.98 -10.78 -24.32
CA PRO A 133 -17.80 -9.39 -24.75
C PRO A 133 -16.33 -9.02 -24.82
N GLN A 134 -15.67 -9.49 -25.89
CA GLN A 134 -14.23 -9.36 -26.10
C GLN A 134 -13.74 -7.93 -26.00
N LEU A 135 -14.47 -7.00 -26.62
CA LEU A 135 -14.15 -5.58 -26.58
C LEU A 135 -14.11 -5.06 -25.13
N MET A 136 -15.12 -5.40 -24.31
CA MET A 136 -15.17 -4.94 -22.91
C MET A 136 -14.16 -5.66 -22.04
N LEU A 137 -13.83 -6.91 -22.34
CA LEU A 137 -12.81 -7.65 -21.62
C LEU A 137 -11.41 -7.09 -21.87
N PHE A 138 -11.07 -6.80 -23.13
CA PHE A 138 -9.79 -6.16 -23.47
C PHE A 138 -9.73 -4.70 -23.00
N TYR A 139 -10.85 -3.97 -23.04
CA TYR A 139 -10.94 -2.66 -22.41
C TYR A 139 -10.70 -2.73 -20.89
N SER A 140 -11.24 -3.77 -20.24
CA SER A 140 -11.01 -3.99 -18.81
C SER A 140 -9.56 -4.36 -18.49
N LEU A 141 -8.92 -5.20 -19.29
CA LEU A 141 -7.48 -5.47 -19.15
C LEU A 141 -6.63 -4.23 -19.41
N LEU A 142 -7.02 -3.40 -20.38
CA LEU A 142 -6.34 -2.13 -20.66
C LEU A 142 -6.37 -1.21 -19.44
N CYS A 143 -7.56 -0.93 -18.89
CA CYS A 143 -7.72 -0.07 -17.71
C CYS A 143 -7.08 -0.67 -16.46
N GLY A 144 -7.16 -2.00 -16.28
CA GLY A 144 -6.52 -2.70 -15.16
C GLY A 144 -4.99 -2.64 -15.24
N CYS A 145 -4.40 -2.92 -16.40
CA CYS A 145 -2.96 -2.78 -16.63
C CYS A 145 -2.51 -1.33 -16.43
N PHE A 146 -3.28 -0.35 -16.91
CA PHE A 146 -2.96 1.07 -16.71
C PHE A 146 -2.97 1.46 -15.22
N GLY A 147 -3.94 0.98 -14.45
CA GLY A 147 -3.95 1.19 -12.99
C GLY A 147 -2.76 0.52 -12.28
N LEU A 148 -2.41 -0.72 -12.65
CA LEU A 148 -1.23 -1.40 -12.10
C LEU A 148 0.10 -0.74 -12.50
N PHE A 149 0.17 -0.14 -13.69
CA PHE A 149 1.29 0.71 -14.08
C PHE A 149 1.42 1.92 -13.14
N THR A 150 0.32 2.62 -12.85
CA THR A 150 0.33 3.76 -11.92
C THR A 150 0.72 3.35 -10.51
N VAL A 151 0.26 2.18 -10.04
CA VAL A 151 0.68 1.62 -8.75
C VAL A 151 2.18 1.35 -8.73
N ALA A 152 2.73 0.72 -9.78
CA ALA A 152 4.17 0.47 -9.89
C ALA A 152 4.99 1.77 -9.97
N TYR A 153 4.46 2.80 -10.64
CA TYR A 153 5.03 4.14 -10.67
C TYR A 153 5.08 4.76 -9.26
N PHE A 154 3.97 4.77 -8.52
CA PHE A 154 3.95 5.29 -7.15
C PHE A 154 4.84 4.51 -6.20
N CYS A 155 4.94 3.18 -6.35
CA CYS A 155 5.91 2.38 -5.59
C CYS A 155 7.35 2.81 -5.90
N SER A 156 7.68 3.06 -7.17
CA SER A 156 9.01 3.54 -7.56
C SER A 156 9.28 4.94 -7.02
N GLU A 157 8.32 5.85 -7.12
CA GLU A 157 8.42 7.21 -6.60
C GLU A 157 8.65 7.20 -5.09
N LEU A 158 7.88 6.39 -4.36
CA LEU A 158 7.99 6.21 -2.91
C LEU A 158 9.39 5.73 -2.50
N LEU A 159 9.93 4.71 -3.18
CA LEU A 159 11.22 4.12 -2.78
C LEU A 159 12.42 5.03 -3.02
N VAL A 160 12.31 5.97 -3.98
CA VAL A 160 13.34 6.97 -4.28
C VAL A 160 13.38 8.08 -3.23
N GLN A 161 12.31 8.32 -2.48
CA GLN A 161 12.32 9.28 -1.38
C GLN A 161 13.22 8.81 -0.23
N ASP A 162 13.81 9.79 0.46
CA ASP A 162 14.73 9.57 1.58
C ASP A 162 13.99 9.07 2.81
N VAL A 163 14.57 8.07 3.49
CA VAL A 163 13.98 7.36 4.63
C VAL A 163 14.04 8.20 5.92
N GLY A 164 14.96 9.15 5.97
CA GLY A 164 15.23 9.97 7.14
C GLY A 164 16.37 9.44 8.01
N SER A 165 16.31 9.72 9.30
CA SER A 165 17.36 9.40 10.26
C SER A 165 17.39 7.93 10.65
N GLU A 166 18.54 7.49 11.18
CA GLU A 166 18.76 6.09 11.57
C GLU A 166 17.70 5.59 12.57
N THR A 167 17.29 6.43 13.51
CA THR A 167 16.28 6.11 14.51
C THR A 167 14.92 5.78 13.87
N VAL A 168 14.45 6.57 12.90
CA VAL A 168 13.17 6.34 12.21
C VAL A 168 13.24 5.06 11.35
N MET A 169 14.38 4.82 10.70
CA MET A 169 14.59 3.60 9.92
C MET A 169 14.54 2.35 10.82
N GLN A 170 15.25 2.36 11.96
CA GLN A 170 15.25 1.25 12.90
C GLN A 170 13.85 0.96 13.46
N MET A 171 13.02 1.99 13.64
CA MET A 171 11.61 1.82 14.00
C MET A 171 10.81 1.08 12.93
N GLY A 172 10.90 1.53 11.68
CA GLY A 172 10.21 0.88 10.57
C GLY A 172 10.62 -0.58 10.42
N GLU A 173 11.91 -0.90 10.58
CA GLU A 173 12.41 -2.27 10.53
C GLU A 173 11.88 -3.14 11.68
N LEU A 174 11.76 -2.59 12.89
CA LEU A 174 11.22 -3.33 14.04
C LEU A 174 9.75 -3.69 13.84
N VAL A 175 8.93 -2.71 13.40
CA VAL A 175 7.51 -2.92 13.12
C VAL A 175 7.35 -3.95 11.98
N LYS A 176 8.11 -3.79 10.89
CA LYS A 176 8.12 -4.75 9.77
C LYS A 176 8.44 -6.17 10.22
N LYS A 177 9.47 -6.34 11.05
CA LYS A 177 9.85 -7.65 11.59
C LYS A 177 8.75 -8.25 12.46
N GLY A 178 8.04 -7.43 13.24
CA GLY A 178 6.90 -7.86 14.04
C GLY A 178 5.75 -8.40 13.17
N VAL A 179 5.43 -7.69 12.09
CA VAL A 179 4.41 -8.11 11.13
C VAL A 179 4.83 -9.37 10.38
N ASP A 180 6.08 -9.47 9.95
CA ASP A 180 6.61 -10.69 9.30
C ASP A 180 6.45 -11.92 10.21
N VAL A 181 6.74 -11.78 11.51
CA VAL A 181 6.56 -12.86 12.49
C VAL A 181 5.08 -13.26 12.60
N TYR A 182 4.17 -12.29 12.67
CA TYR A 182 2.73 -12.55 12.72
C TYR A 182 2.24 -13.28 11.46
N LEU A 183 2.61 -12.78 10.27
CA LEU A 183 2.23 -13.36 8.99
C LEU A 183 2.80 -14.77 8.84
N LEU A 184 4.09 -14.98 9.10
CA LEU A 184 4.70 -16.31 9.02
C LEU A 184 4.05 -17.32 9.97
N ARG A 185 3.57 -16.87 11.13
CA ARG A 185 2.89 -17.74 12.09
C ARG A 185 1.47 -18.09 11.67
N SER A 186 0.78 -17.20 10.97
CA SER A 186 -0.59 -17.40 10.49
C SER A 186 -0.66 -18.21 9.19
N MET A 187 0.33 -18.11 8.30
CA MET A 187 0.33 -18.78 6.99
C MET A 187 0.03 -20.29 7.04
N PRO A 188 0.60 -21.11 7.96
CA PRO A 188 0.28 -22.54 8.02
C PRO A 188 -1.20 -22.81 8.31
N VAL A 189 -1.83 -21.98 9.16
CA VAL A 189 -3.25 -22.12 9.48
C VAL A 189 -4.11 -21.75 8.28
N ILE A 190 -3.81 -20.64 7.62
CA ILE A 190 -4.49 -20.22 6.38
C ILE A 190 -4.37 -21.33 5.32
N PHE A 191 -3.17 -21.87 5.13
CA PHE A 191 -2.93 -22.92 4.14
C PHE A 191 -3.79 -24.17 4.40
N ILE A 192 -3.86 -24.65 5.65
CA ILE A 192 -4.69 -25.80 6.01
C ILE A 192 -6.16 -25.52 5.67
N VAL A 193 -6.69 -24.34 6.03
CA VAL A 193 -8.08 -23.98 5.77
C VAL A 193 -8.35 -23.89 4.26
N VAL A 194 -7.46 -23.25 3.49
CA VAL A 194 -7.58 -23.15 2.02
C VAL A 194 -7.62 -24.53 1.39
N VAL A 195 -6.76 -25.46 1.80
CA VAL A 195 -6.72 -26.84 1.27
C VAL A 195 -8.01 -27.60 1.60
N VAL A 196 -8.52 -27.47 2.83
CA VAL A 196 -9.77 -28.11 3.24
C VAL A 196 -10.95 -27.57 2.43
N VAL A 197 -11.09 -26.26 2.32
CA VAL A 197 -12.17 -25.63 1.54
C VAL A 197 -12.04 -25.96 0.06
N ALA A 198 -10.83 -25.90 -0.50
CA ALA A 198 -10.57 -26.27 -1.90
C ALA A 198 -10.96 -27.74 -2.18
N SER A 199 -10.71 -28.64 -1.22
CA SER A 199 -11.12 -30.05 -1.34
C SER A 199 -12.64 -30.21 -1.36
N VAL A 200 -13.36 -29.46 -0.51
CA VAL A 200 -14.84 -29.45 -0.50
C VAL A 200 -15.38 -28.86 -1.82
N VAL A 201 -14.79 -27.77 -2.32
CA VAL A 201 -15.18 -27.16 -3.60
C VAL A 201 -14.92 -28.10 -4.76
N TYR A 202 -13.80 -28.84 -4.75
CA TYR A 202 -13.49 -29.84 -5.77
C TYR A 202 -14.56 -30.92 -5.86
N LEU A 203 -14.98 -31.46 -4.71
CA LEU A 203 -15.96 -32.54 -4.64
C LEU A 203 -17.38 -32.10 -5.02
N THR A 204 -17.72 -30.82 -4.83
CA THR A 204 -19.08 -30.29 -5.02
C THR A 204 -19.28 -29.56 -6.35
N ALA A 205 -18.33 -28.72 -6.76
CA ALA A 205 -18.45 -27.84 -7.92
C ALA A 205 -17.49 -28.20 -9.07
N GLY A 206 -16.39 -28.90 -8.77
CA GLY A 206 -15.43 -29.39 -9.75
C GLY A 206 -14.18 -28.53 -9.91
N GLY A 207 -13.29 -28.97 -10.82
CA GLY A 207 -11.95 -28.38 -11.03
C GLY A 207 -11.90 -26.88 -11.36
N PRO A 208 -12.74 -26.36 -12.28
CA PRO A 208 -12.71 -24.94 -12.65
C PRO A 208 -12.93 -23.99 -11.47
N PHE A 209 -13.85 -24.32 -10.56
CA PHE A 209 -14.12 -23.52 -9.38
C PHE A 209 -12.93 -23.47 -8.42
N VAL A 210 -12.21 -24.59 -8.28
CA VAL A 210 -11.01 -24.65 -7.42
C VAL A 210 -9.87 -23.83 -8.02
N ILE A 211 -9.66 -23.91 -9.34
CA ILE A 211 -8.64 -23.10 -10.01
C ILE A 211 -8.93 -21.61 -9.78
N SER A 212 -10.17 -21.19 -10.02
CA SER A 212 -10.60 -19.81 -9.75
C SER A 212 -10.40 -19.40 -8.29
N MET A 213 -10.75 -20.28 -7.35
CA MET A 213 -10.58 -20.05 -5.91
C MET A 213 -9.12 -19.85 -5.52
N LEU A 214 -8.22 -20.70 -6.02
CA LEU A 214 -6.80 -20.60 -5.70
C LEU A 214 -6.18 -19.34 -6.31
N VAL A 215 -6.55 -18.99 -7.55
CA VAL A 215 -6.10 -17.75 -8.18
C VAL A 215 -6.58 -16.55 -7.36
N GLY A 216 -7.86 -16.50 -6.98
CA GLY A 216 -8.42 -15.42 -6.16
C GLY A 216 -7.77 -15.28 -4.78
N ALA A 217 -7.58 -16.39 -4.07
CA ALA A 217 -6.88 -16.40 -2.79
C ALA A 217 -5.44 -15.89 -2.92
N SER A 218 -4.71 -16.35 -3.94
CA SER A 218 -3.32 -15.94 -4.17
C SER A 218 -3.20 -14.47 -4.55
N SER A 219 -4.09 -13.94 -5.40
CA SER A 219 -4.09 -12.54 -5.81
C SER A 219 -4.47 -11.60 -4.67
N CYS A 220 -5.44 -12.00 -3.83
CA CYS A 220 -5.83 -11.23 -2.64
C CYS A 220 -4.66 -11.15 -1.64
N MET A 221 -4.01 -12.29 -1.37
CA MET A 221 -2.84 -12.35 -0.49
C MET A 221 -1.68 -11.50 -1.01
N PHE A 222 -1.40 -11.59 -2.32
CA PHE A 222 -0.38 -10.78 -2.97
C PHE A 222 -0.67 -9.28 -2.80
N CYS A 223 -1.92 -8.86 -3.00
CA CYS A 223 -2.30 -7.46 -2.87
C CYS A 223 -2.19 -6.95 -1.42
N ALA A 224 -2.65 -7.73 -0.44
CA ALA A 224 -2.54 -7.36 0.97
C ALA A 224 -1.06 -7.20 1.37
N ASN A 225 -0.20 -8.14 0.96
CA ASN A 225 1.22 -8.07 1.21
C ASN A 225 1.89 -6.88 0.50
N LEU A 226 1.47 -6.55 -0.72
CA LEU A 226 1.99 -5.37 -1.43
C LEU A 226 1.66 -4.09 -0.67
N GLY A 227 0.41 -3.91 -0.24
CA GLY A 227 -0.03 -2.74 0.54
C GLY A 227 0.75 -2.59 1.84
N THR A 228 0.81 -3.66 2.65
CA THR A 228 1.51 -3.65 3.94
C THR A 228 3.02 -3.40 3.77
N ASN A 229 3.67 -4.02 2.78
CA ASN A 229 5.09 -3.77 2.52
C ASN A 229 5.38 -2.33 2.11
N MET A 230 4.53 -1.74 1.27
CA MET A 230 4.70 -0.36 0.84
C MET A 230 4.38 0.63 1.96
N ASN A 231 3.52 0.27 2.91
CA ASN A 231 3.31 1.08 4.10
C ASN A 231 4.53 1.09 5.04
N PHE A 232 5.24 -0.04 5.20
CA PHE A 232 6.51 -0.05 5.97
C PHE A 232 7.59 0.83 5.35
N GLU A 233 7.66 0.84 4.01
CA GLU A 233 8.59 1.72 3.31
C GLU A 233 8.10 3.17 3.37
N GLY A 234 6.79 3.41 3.24
CA GLY A 234 6.19 4.73 3.21
C GLY A 234 6.19 5.46 4.55
N GLY A 235 5.98 4.76 5.67
CA GLY A 235 5.84 5.35 7.00
C GLY A 235 7.03 6.24 7.41
N PRO A 236 8.26 5.69 7.51
CA PRO A 236 9.46 6.47 7.81
C PRO A 236 9.67 7.67 6.88
N ARG A 237 9.42 7.48 5.59
CA ARG A 237 9.58 8.52 4.55
C ARG A 237 8.55 9.64 4.70
N LEU A 238 7.32 9.29 5.09
CA LEU A 238 6.26 10.24 5.38
C LEU A 238 6.60 11.07 6.62
N THR A 239 7.04 10.42 7.71
CA THR A 239 7.51 11.09 8.92
C THR A 239 8.69 12.03 8.62
N HIS A 240 9.62 11.60 7.77
CA HIS A 240 10.72 12.46 7.33
C HIS A 240 10.22 13.67 6.53
N ALA A 241 9.31 13.47 5.58
CA ALA A 241 8.73 14.54 4.75
C ALA A 241 7.95 15.58 5.57
N MET A 242 7.30 15.16 6.66
CA MET A 242 6.58 16.05 7.59
C MET A 242 7.49 17.07 8.27
N ASN A 243 8.80 16.81 8.38
CA ASN A 243 9.75 17.77 8.94
C ASN A 243 10.03 18.97 8.01
N TYR A 244 9.59 18.92 6.75
CA TYR A 244 9.86 19.96 5.76
C TYR A 244 8.59 20.66 5.28
N ASP A 245 7.56 19.90 4.89
CA ASP A 245 6.34 20.45 4.29
C ASP A 245 5.10 19.62 4.59
N LEU A 246 4.03 20.26 5.07
CA LEU A 246 2.76 19.58 5.40
C LEU A 246 1.91 19.26 4.14
N PRO A 247 1.67 20.20 3.21
CA PRO A 247 0.98 19.88 1.95
C PRO A 247 1.66 18.77 1.14
N GLY A 248 2.99 18.81 1.01
CA GLY A 248 3.78 17.81 0.30
C GLY A 248 3.75 16.45 0.99
N SER A 249 3.87 16.40 2.32
CA SER A 249 3.74 15.14 3.07
C SER A 249 2.32 14.56 3.00
N LEU A 250 1.27 15.39 2.99
CA LEU A 250 -0.10 14.92 2.78
C LEU A 250 -0.26 14.27 1.40
N GLN A 251 0.24 14.92 0.33
CA GLN A 251 0.20 14.33 -1.01
C GLN A 251 0.99 13.02 -1.08
N PHE A 252 2.15 12.96 -0.45
CA PHE A 252 2.96 11.74 -0.34
C PHE A 252 2.21 10.62 0.38
N GLY A 253 1.53 10.93 1.49
CA GLY A 253 0.69 9.99 2.23
C GLY A 253 -0.48 9.48 1.39
N VAL A 254 -1.18 10.36 0.67
CA VAL A 254 -2.27 9.98 -0.24
C VAL A 254 -1.77 9.06 -1.36
N ARG A 255 -0.63 9.38 -1.98
CA ARG A 255 -0.01 8.52 -3.01
C ARG A 255 0.40 7.15 -2.46
N THR A 256 0.92 7.13 -1.23
CA THR A 256 1.24 5.88 -0.52
C THR A 256 0.00 5.04 -0.29
N GLY A 257 -1.09 5.63 0.21
CA GLY A 257 -2.38 4.94 0.38
C GLY A 257 -2.99 4.46 -0.95
N ALA A 258 -2.79 5.22 -2.03
CA ALA A 258 -3.24 4.85 -3.36
C ALA A 258 -2.60 3.55 -3.87
N ILE A 259 -1.38 3.21 -3.43
CA ILE A 259 -0.74 1.92 -3.76
C ILE A 259 -1.60 0.74 -3.30
N GLY A 260 -2.11 0.79 -2.07
CA GLY A 260 -3.00 -0.25 -1.54
C GLY A 260 -4.37 -0.24 -2.21
N GLY A 261 -5.02 0.93 -2.29
CA GLY A 261 -6.38 1.05 -2.83
C GLY A 261 -6.48 0.79 -4.34
N LEU A 262 -5.69 1.50 -5.14
CA LEU A 262 -5.65 1.31 -6.60
C LEU A 262 -5.06 -0.06 -6.95
N GLY A 263 -4.06 -0.52 -6.19
CA GLY A 263 -3.47 -1.86 -6.33
C GLY A 263 -4.51 -2.97 -6.14
N ALA A 264 -5.32 -2.88 -5.08
CA ALA A 264 -6.41 -3.83 -4.82
C ALA A 264 -7.43 -3.84 -5.94
N HIS A 265 -7.90 -2.67 -6.36
CA HIS A 265 -8.90 -2.56 -7.41
C HIS A 265 -8.39 -3.09 -8.76
N SER A 266 -7.19 -2.66 -9.20
CA SER A 266 -6.64 -3.05 -10.49
C SER A 266 -6.22 -4.53 -10.54
N THR A 267 -5.66 -5.07 -9.46
CA THR A 267 -5.32 -6.51 -9.38
C THR A 267 -6.57 -7.38 -9.39
N ALA A 268 -7.62 -6.97 -8.66
CA ALA A 268 -8.91 -7.67 -8.65
C ALA A 268 -9.56 -7.69 -10.04
N GLN A 269 -9.57 -6.54 -10.72
CA GLN A 269 -10.10 -6.43 -12.08
C GLN A 269 -9.38 -7.36 -13.06
N VAL A 270 -8.05 -7.28 -13.11
CA VAL A 270 -7.24 -8.14 -13.98
C VAL A 270 -7.45 -9.62 -13.62
N GLY A 271 -7.49 -9.96 -12.33
CA GLY A 271 -7.72 -11.32 -11.86
C GLY A 271 -9.05 -11.90 -12.34
N VAL A 272 -10.16 -11.18 -12.15
CA VAL A 272 -11.49 -11.61 -12.60
C VAL A 272 -11.56 -11.79 -14.11
N VAL A 273 -11.01 -10.83 -14.88
CA VAL A 273 -11.01 -10.90 -16.35
C VAL A 273 -10.20 -12.11 -16.83
N LEU A 274 -8.99 -12.31 -16.30
CA LEU A 274 -8.12 -13.42 -16.70
C LEU A 274 -8.75 -14.77 -16.38
N VAL A 275 -9.34 -14.93 -15.19
CA VAL A 275 -10.01 -16.18 -14.81
C VAL A 275 -11.17 -16.45 -15.75
N TRP A 276 -11.99 -15.45 -16.10
CA TRP A 276 -13.11 -15.67 -17.00
C TRP A 276 -12.65 -16.02 -18.43
N MET A 277 -11.60 -15.37 -18.93
CA MET A 277 -11.01 -15.66 -20.25
C MET A 277 -10.44 -17.09 -20.34
N VAL A 278 -9.78 -17.56 -19.27
CA VAL A 278 -9.13 -18.89 -19.27
C VAL A 278 -10.15 -20.00 -19.04
N VAL A 279 -11.09 -19.83 -18.12
CA VAL A 279 -12.04 -20.87 -17.74
C VAL A 279 -13.23 -20.95 -18.69
N GLY A 280 -13.70 -19.81 -19.20
CA GLY A 280 -14.83 -19.75 -20.14
C GLY A 280 -16.19 -20.08 -19.53
N ASP A 281 -16.33 -20.02 -18.20
CA ASP A 281 -17.60 -20.14 -17.47
C ASP A 281 -17.70 -19.04 -16.42
N ALA A 282 -18.77 -18.25 -16.47
CA ALA A 282 -18.98 -17.16 -15.52
C ALA A 282 -19.26 -17.68 -14.10
N ASN A 283 -19.84 -18.88 -13.94
CA ASN A 283 -20.11 -19.43 -12.60
C ASN A 283 -18.83 -19.72 -11.83
N SER A 284 -17.75 -20.05 -12.55
CA SER A 284 -16.44 -20.27 -11.95
C SER A 284 -15.87 -19.01 -11.27
N LEU A 285 -16.39 -17.81 -11.55
CA LEU A 285 -16.07 -16.58 -10.82
C LEU A 285 -16.58 -16.59 -9.36
N VAL A 286 -17.60 -17.41 -9.05
CA VAL A 286 -18.01 -17.64 -7.65
C VAL A 286 -16.88 -18.30 -6.87
N GLY A 287 -16.14 -19.21 -7.51
CA GLY A 287 -14.94 -19.82 -6.92
C GLY A 287 -13.88 -18.76 -6.59
N PHE A 288 -13.63 -17.84 -7.53
CA PHE A 288 -12.71 -16.71 -7.31
C PHE A 288 -13.11 -15.87 -6.09
N GLY A 289 -14.39 -15.46 -6.03
CA GLY A 289 -14.93 -14.73 -4.88
C GLY A 289 -14.79 -15.50 -3.56
N ALA A 290 -15.09 -16.80 -3.56
CA ALA A 290 -14.95 -17.63 -2.36
C ALA A 290 -13.52 -17.69 -1.82
N GLY A 291 -12.52 -17.80 -2.71
CA GLY A 291 -11.11 -17.78 -2.32
C GLY A 291 -10.67 -16.43 -1.77
N VAL A 292 -11.11 -15.34 -2.41
CA VAL A 292 -10.84 -13.97 -1.97
C VAL A 292 -11.46 -13.68 -0.61
N SER A 293 -12.74 -14.02 -0.42
CA SER A 293 -13.45 -13.83 0.86
C SER A 293 -12.81 -14.60 1.99
N LEU A 294 -12.29 -15.81 1.74
CA LEU A 294 -11.61 -16.61 2.77
C LEU A 294 -10.34 -15.90 3.28
N ILE A 295 -9.52 -15.38 2.37
CA ILE A 295 -8.29 -14.67 2.72
C ILE A 295 -8.61 -13.31 3.36
N SER A 296 -9.51 -12.53 2.75
CA SER A 296 -9.95 -11.23 3.25
C SER A 296 -10.57 -11.33 4.66
N PHE A 297 -11.41 -12.34 4.91
CA PHE A 297 -11.93 -12.62 6.24
C PHE A 297 -10.81 -12.88 7.24
N TYR A 298 -9.84 -13.72 6.90
CA TYR A 298 -8.73 -14.04 7.80
C TYR A 298 -7.89 -12.81 8.14
N ILE A 299 -7.49 -12.02 7.14
CA ILE A 299 -6.63 -10.85 7.35
C ILE A 299 -7.39 -9.79 8.16
N ARG A 300 -8.65 -9.48 7.83
CA ARG A 300 -9.44 -8.47 8.55
C ARG A 300 -9.79 -8.88 9.96
N VAL A 301 -10.24 -10.12 10.18
CA VAL A 301 -10.66 -10.57 11.52
C VAL A 301 -9.43 -10.88 12.37
N GLY A 302 -8.47 -11.63 11.85
CA GLY A 302 -7.23 -11.94 12.56
C GLY A 302 -6.42 -10.68 12.87
N GLY A 303 -6.26 -9.81 11.89
CA GLY A 303 -5.60 -8.52 12.04
C GLY A 303 -6.38 -7.60 12.97
N GLY A 304 -7.70 -7.45 12.77
CA GLY A 304 -8.53 -6.54 13.56
C GLY A 304 -8.62 -6.92 15.04
N ILE A 305 -8.60 -8.22 15.38
CA ILE A 305 -8.50 -8.68 16.77
C ILE A 305 -7.13 -8.28 17.35
N PHE A 306 -6.06 -8.46 16.59
CA PHE A 306 -4.70 -8.11 17.03
C PHE A 306 -4.52 -6.60 17.20
N SER A 307 -4.95 -5.80 16.22
CA SER A 307 -4.85 -4.34 16.25
C SER A 307 -5.66 -3.77 17.40
N LYS A 308 -6.96 -4.05 17.47
CA LYS A 308 -7.82 -3.50 18.52
C LYS A 308 -7.41 -3.94 19.92
N GLY A 309 -6.91 -5.18 20.06
CA GLY A 309 -6.40 -5.66 21.34
C GLY A 309 -5.13 -4.94 21.77
N SER A 310 -4.30 -4.55 20.81
CA SER A 310 -3.06 -3.81 21.07
C SER A 310 -3.35 -2.33 21.35
N ASP A 311 -4.18 -1.70 20.53
CA ASP A 311 -4.68 -0.33 20.64
C ASP A 311 -5.31 -0.04 22.01
N ILE A 312 -6.30 -0.85 22.40
CA ILE A 312 -6.91 -0.77 23.75
C ILE A 312 -5.86 -0.97 24.84
N GLY A 313 -4.88 -1.85 24.61
CA GLY A 313 -3.80 -2.11 25.55
C GLY A 313 -2.83 -0.93 25.70
N SER A 314 -2.46 -0.27 24.60
CA SER A 314 -1.56 0.89 24.61
C SER A 314 -2.24 2.06 25.28
N ASP A 315 -3.50 2.33 24.93
CA ASP A 315 -4.27 3.44 25.49
C ASP A 315 -4.44 3.29 27.01
N PHE A 316 -4.81 2.10 27.49
CA PHE A 316 -4.95 1.87 28.92
C PHE A 316 -3.64 2.02 29.69
N VAL A 317 -2.53 1.60 29.09
CA VAL A 317 -1.22 1.69 29.74
C VAL A 317 -0.72 3.13 29.73
N ALA A 318 -0.93 3.88 28.63
CA ALA A 318 -0.66 5.30 28.57
C ALA A 318 -1.45 6.03 29.66
N ASP A 319 -2.77 5.89 29.69
CA ASP A 319 -3.65 6.54 30.67
C ASP A 319 -3.25 6.27 32.13
N GLN A 320 -2.83 5.04 32.46
CA GLN A 320 -2.45 4.71 33.84
C GLN A 320 -1.04 5.13 34.23
N ILE A 321 -0.09 5.14 33.29
CA ILE A 321 1.31 5.49 33.57
C ILE A 321 1.50 7.01 33.54
N THR A 322 0.86 7.72 32.60
CA THR A 322 0.95 9.18 32.47
C THR A 322 -0.18 9.91 33.20
N GLY A 323 -1.23 9.20 33.67
CA GLY A 323 -2.34 9.81 34.42
C GLY A 323 -3.36 10.54 33.54
N GLY A 324 -3.51 10.13 32.27
CA GLY A 324 -4.36 10.81 31.28
C GLY A 324 -3.74 12.11 30.76
N MET A 325 -2.41 12.20 30.72
CA MET A 325 -1.65 13.38 30.28
C MET A 325 -1.06 13.20 28.87
N ASP A 326 -1.78 12.55 27.95
CA ASP A 326 -1.28 12.32 26.59
C ASP A 326 -1.29 13.57 25.69
N ASP A 327 -1.96 14.67 26.09
CA ASP A 327 -2.04 15.88 25.25
C ASP A 327 -1.38 17.15 25.85
N ASP A 328 -1.34 17.35 27.17
CA ASP A 328 -0.99 18.68 27.73
C ASP A 328 0.53 18.95 27.88
N MET A 329 1.35 17.95 28.23
CA MET A 329 2.80 18.19 28.42
C MET A 329 3.54 18.43 27.10
N ASN A 330 3.12 17.76 26.02
CA ASN A 330 3.66 18.01 24.69
C ASN A 330 3.09 19.31 24.11
N GLN A 331 1.83 19.68 24.38
CA GLN A 331 1.32 20.97 23.91
C GLN A 331 1.99 22.15 24.57
N ASP A 332 2.35 22.10 25.86
CA ASP A 332 3.06 23.21 26.51
C ASP A 332 4.49 23.36 25.98
N GLU A 333 5.26 22.27 25.85
CA GLU A 333 6.62 22.34 25.28
C GLU A 333 6.62 22.61 23.76
N ILE A 334 5.67 22.05 23.00
CA ILE A 334 5.52 22.31 21.56
C ILE A 334 4.91 23.69 21.31
N SER A 335 4.03 24.19 22.17
CA SER A 335 3.52 25.57 22.07
C SER A 335 4.59 26.57 22.49
N GLU A 336 5.43 26.25 23.47
CA GLU A 336 6.59 27.06 23.83
C GLU A 336 7.62 27.05 22.69
N MET A 337 7.91 25.89 22.08
CA MET A 337 8.74 25.79 20.88
C MET A 337 8.12 26.52 19.68
N LYS A 338 6.81 26.40 19.44
CA LYS A 338 6.09 27.14 18.39
C LYS A 338 6.12 28.63 18.64
N LYS A 339 5.98 29.06 19.88
CA LYS A 339 6.05 30.47 20.28
C LYS A 339 7.46 31.00 20.10
N ARG A 340 8.49 30.23 20.46
CA ARG A 340 9.89 30.51 20.10
C ARG A 340 10.11 30.57 18.59
N LEU A 341 9.41 29.74 17.81
CA LEU A 341 9.46 29.73 16.34
C LEU A 341 8.75 30.96 15.73
N GLU A 342 7.60 31.36 16.27
CA GLU A 342 6.83 32.54 15.87
C GLU A 342 7.54 33.83 16.26
N ASP A 343 8.18 33.86 17.43
CA ASP A 343 9.04 34.96 17.89
C ASP A 343 10.29 35.09 16.99
N LEU A 344 10.74 34.00 16.36
CA LEU A 344 11.83 33.99 15.38
C LEU A 344 11.37 34.41 13.97
N ASP A 345 10.13 34.14 13.60
CA ASP A 345 9.52 34.61 12.34
C ASP A 345 8.98 36.06 12.47
N GLY A 346 9.08 36.64 13.68
CA GLY A 346 8.67 37.99 14.04
C GLY A 346 9.62 39.11 13.62
N ASP A 347 10.84 38.78 13.17
CA ASP A 347 11.80 39.75 12.65
C ASP A 347 11.83 39.69 11.11
N GLY A 348 10.85 40.36 10.50
CA GLY A 348 11.00 41.03 9.21
C GLY A 348 11.53 40.25 7.99
N GLN A 349 11.13 39.00 7.72
CA GLN A 349 11.50 38.30 6.45
C GLN A 349 10.36 37.56 5.73
N LYS A 350 9.12 38.06 5.83
CA LYS A 350 8.01 37.56 4.97
C LYS A 350 8.13 38.01 3.51
N ASP A 351 8.88 39.07 3.23
CA ASP A 351 9.06 39.57 1.86
C ASP A 351 10.19 38.87 1.10
N GLU A 352 11.21 38.34 1.79
CA GLU A 352 12.35 37.66 1.14
C GLU A 352 12.05 36.23 0.72
N LYS A 353 11.22 35.48 1.45
CA LYS A 353 10.78 34.12 1.03
C LYS A 353 9.91 34.17 -0.24
N ALA A 354 9.15 35.26 -0.44
CA ALA A 354 8.38 35.49 -1.65
C ALA A 354 9.28 35.90 -2.85
N ILE A 355 10.38 36.62 -2.59
CA ILE A 355 11.38 36.98 -3.60
C ILE A 355 12.27 35.78 -3.97
N ALA A 356 12.63 34.93 -3.01
CA ALA A 356 13.35 33.66 -3.24
C ALA A 356 12.52 32.68 -4.08
N ALA A 357 11.20 32.58 -3.82
CA ALA A 357 10.28 31.79 -4.65
C ALA A 357 10.13 32.36 -6.08
N ALA A 358 10.24 33.69 -6.26
CA ALA A 358 10.24 34.33 -7.57
C ALA A 358 11.58 34.17 -8.32
N SER A 359 12.70 34.03 -7.61
CA SER A 359 14.05 33.85 -8.20
C SER A 359 14.27 32.47 -8.82
N LEU A 360 13.50 31.46 -8.41
CA LEU A 360 13.53 30.10 -8.99
C LEU A 360 12.99 30.03 -10.44
N ILE A 361 12.54 31.16 -11.01
CA ILE A 361 11.98 31.25 -12.36
C ILE A 361 13.03 31.73 -13.40
N ASN A 362 14.21 32.22 -13.00
CA ASN A 362 15.24 32.68 -13.94
C ASN A 362 16.66 32.20 -13.56
N PRO A 363 17.29 31.28 -14.33
CA PRO A 363 18.51 30.59 -13.90
C PRO A 363 19.85 31.28 -14.26
N GLU A 364 19.89 32.56 -14.63
CA GLU A 364 21.11 33.15 -15.23
C GLU A 364 21.70 34.41 -14.59
N SER A 365 21.27 34.86 -13.41
CA SER A 365 21.97 35.98 -12.76
C SER A 365 21.85 35.97 -11.24
N ASN A 366 22.84 35.39 -10.57
CA ASN A 366 23.53 35.98 -9.40
C ASN A 366 24.36 34.91 -8.70
N ILE A 367 25.68 34.97 -8.93
CA ILE A 367 26.68 34.12 -8.27
C ILE A 367 27.15 34.74 -6.93
N ASP A 368 26.68 35.94 -6.57
CA ASP A 368 27.20 36.69 -5.41
C ASP A 368 26.31 36.67 -4.14
N GLU A 369 25.13 36.04 -4.15
CA GLU A 369 24.26 35.94 -2.94
C GLU A 369 24.43 34.62 -2.16
N MET A 370 25.54 33.90 -2.38
CA MET A 370 25.77 32.59 -1.79
C MET A 370 26.27 32.61 -0.33
N HIS A 371 26.48 33.80 0.26
CA HIS A 371 27.11 33.94 1.59
C HIS A 371 26.15 34.28 2.75
N GLU A 372 24.86 34.53 2.49
CA GLU A 372 23.91 34.91 3.56
C GLU A 372 22.94 33.76 3.94
N ASN A 373 22.87 32.70 3.12
CA ASN A 373 22.02 31.52 3.38
C ASN A 373 22.60 30.48 4.37
N GLN A 374 23.72 30.77 5.04
CA GLN A 374 24.37 29.82 5.97
C GLN A 374 23.87 29.91 7.43
N PHE A 375 23.20 31.00 7.83
CA PHE A 375 22.73 31.16 9.21
C PHE A 375 21.37 30.49 9.47
N ILE A 376 20.54 30.34 8.44
CA ILE A 376 19.25 29.64 8.53
C ILE A 376 19.46 28.13 8.75
N THR A 377 20.61 27.57 8.36
CA THR A 377 20.89 26.13 8.43
C THR A 377 21.32 25.63 9.82
N ALA A 378 21.97 26.46 10.64
CA ALA A 378 22.51 26.02 11.94
C ALA A 378 21.41 25.83 12.99
N LYS A 379 20.46 26.77 13.05
CA LYS A 379 19.35 26.75 14.01
C LYS A 379 18.30 25.69 13.65
N GLU A 380 18.08 25.47 12.35
CA GLU A 380 17.25 24.38 11.86
C GLU A 380 17.89 23.01 12.14
N LEU A 381 19.22 22.90 12.02
CA LEU A 381 19.96 21.69 12.38
C LEU A 381 19.92 21.43 13.89
N GLU A 382 20.01 22.48 14.71
CA GLU A 382 19.89 22.41 16.17
C GLU A 382 18.51 21.87 16.58
N ILE A 383 17.43 22.44 16.05
CA ILE A 383 16.05 21.97 16.28
C ILE A 383 15.88 20.52 15.84
N ARG A 384 16.42 20.13 14.67
CA ARG A 384 16.37 18.74 14.19
C ARG A 384 17.10 17.79 15.13
N THR A 385 18.26 18.20 15.64
CA THR A 385 19.05 17.40 16.58
C THR A 385 18.31 17.25 17.92
N GLU A 386 17.66 18.32 18.38
CA GLU A 386 16.84 18.31 19.60
C GLU A 386 15.62 17.40 19.46
N ILE A 387 14.92 17.44 18.32
CA ILE A 387 13.82 16.52 17.98
C ILE A 387 14.32 15.07 17.95
N GLU A 388 15.47 14.80 17.33
CA GLU A 388 16.03 13.45 17.28
C GLU A 388 16.42 12.92 18.67
N GLN A 389 17.01 13.78 19.51
CA GLN A 389 17.35 13.43 20.89
C GLN A 389 16.09 13.16 21.73
N HIS A 390 15.07 14.00 21.58
CA HIS A 390 13.78 13.82 22.25
C HIS A 390 13.12 12.52 21.78
N MET A 391 13.07 12.27 20.47
CA MET A 391 12.54 11.03 19.90
C MET A 391 13.31 9.80 20.41
N ALA A 392 14.64 9.84 20.45
CA ALA A 392 15.46 8.75 20.98
C ALA A 392 15.25 8.51 22.49
N LYS A 393 14.95 9.56 23.26
CA LYS A 393 14.61 9.47 24.68
C LYS A 393 13.23 8.85 24.88
N THR A 394 12.23 9.37 24.19
CA THR A 394 10.84 8.85 24.20
C THR A 394 10.81 7.39 23.78
N LEU A 395 11.66 7.01 22.83
CA LEU A 395 11.79 5.63 22.38
C LEU A 395 12.26 4.66 23.46
N LYS A 396 13.27 5.06 24.24
CA LYS A 396 13.80 4.24 25.34
C LYS A 396 12.78 4.05 26.46
N THR A 397 11.83 4.96 26.57
CA THR A 397 10.76 4.93 27.57
C THR A 397 9.45 4.38 27.01
N MET A 398 9.35 4.12 25.70
CA MET A 398 8.12 3.68 25.06
C MET A 398 7.73 2.27 25.54
N HIS A 399 6.48 2.14 25.96
CA HIS A 399 5.97 0.86 26.44
C HIS A 399 5.92 -0.16 25.29
N PRO A 400 6.27 -1.45 25.52
CA PRO A 400 6.27 -2.49 24.48
C PRO A 400 4.95 -2.64 23.72
N VAL A 401 3.83 -2.24 24.32
CA VAL A 401 2.49 -2.36 23.72
C VAL A 401 2.29 -1.38 22.56
N ASN A 402 2.95 -0.21 22.57
CA ASN A 402 2.84 0.75 21.47
C ASN A 402 3.46 0.22 20.17
N TYR A 403 4.45 -0.67 20.28
CA TYR A 403 4.98 -1.38 19.11
C TYR A 403 4.01 -2.42 18.57
N LEU A 404 3.23 -3.06 19.45
CA LEU A 404 2.20 -4.03 19.04
C LEU A 404 1.06 -3.33 18.31
N ASP A 405 0.73 -2.12 18.73
CA ASP A 405 -0.29 -1.30 18.07
C ASP A 405 0.13 -0.96 16.63
N ALA A 406 1.32 -0.38 16.43
CA ALA A 406 1.86 -0.10 15.09
C ALA A 406 1.97 -1.36 14.19
N ILE A 407 2.28 -2.52 14.78
CA ILE A 407 2.25 -3.82 14.07
C ILE A 407 0.82 -4.15 13.64
N GLY A 408 -0.15 -3.95 14.54
CA GLY A 408 -1.57 -4.19 14.32
C GLY A 408 -2.16 -3.34 13.21
N GLU A 409 -1.90 -2.03 13.21
CA GLU A 409 -2.38 -1.09 12.19
C GLU A 409 -1.93 -1.53 10.78
N ASN A 410 -0.68 -1.99 10.65
CA ASN A 410 -0.14 -2.47 9.37
C ASN A 410 -0.80 -3.77 8.88
N ILE A 411 -1.20 -4.66 9.79
CA ILE A 411 -1.86 -5.93 9.43
C ILE A 411 -3.33 -5.67 9.11
N ALA A 412 -4.04 -4.97 9.99
CA ALA A 412 -5.49 -4.80 9.95
C ALA A 412 -5.90 -3.65 9.03
N ASP A 413 -5.37 -2.46 9.27
CA ASP A 413 -5.87 -1.25 8.63
C ASP A 413 -5.29 -1.09 7.23
N VAL A 414 -4.06 -1.52 7.00
CA VAL A 414 -3.47 -1.52 5.65
C VAL A 414 -3.77 -2.82 4.90
N GLY A 415 -3.31 -3.95 5.45
CA GLY A 415 -3.47 -5.25 4.81
C GLY A 415 -4.94 -5.67 4.70
N GLY A 416 -5.69 -5.53 5.79
CA GLY A 416 -7.12 -5.83 5.85
C GLY A 416 -7.95 -4.95 4.93
N THR A 417 -7.76 -3.63 4.94
CA THR A 417 -8.49 -2.72 4.02
C THR A 417 -8.16 -3.00 2.55
N SER A 418 -6.89 -3.29 2.22
CA SER A 418 -6.52 -3.67 0.85
C SER A 418 -7.23 -4.96 0.42
N SER A 419 -7.30 -5.96 1.31
CA SER A 419 -8.02 -7.21 1.04
C SER A 419 -9.54 -7.03 0.95
N ASP A 420 -10.10 -6.09 1.74
CA ASP A 420 -11.53 -5.76 1.75
C ASP A 420 -11.98 -5.12 0.44
N LEU A 421 -11.20 -4.14 -0.04
CA LEU A 421 -11.43 -3.48 -1.31
C LEU A 421 -11.32 -4.47 -2.48
N PHE A 422 -10.32 -5.36 -2.42
CA PHE A 422 -10.14 -6.43 -3.40
C PHE A 422 -11.37 -7.36 -3.42
N GLU A 423 -11.85 -7.79 -2.25
CA GLU A 423 -13.04 -8.63 -2.09
C GLU A 423 -14.29 -7.96 -2.66
N THR A 424 -14.56 -6.73 -2.22
CA THR A 424 -15.75 -5.97 -2.62
C THR A 424 -15.78 -5.79 -4.14
N MET A 425 -14.64 -5.42 -4.74
CA MET A 425 -14.52 -5.29 -6.19
C MET A 425 -14.78 -6.61 -6.90
N SER A 426 -14.10 -7.67 -6.47
CA SER A 426 -14.16 -9.00 -7.11
C SER A 426 -15.55 -9.58 -7.07
N LEU A 427 -16.21 -9.56 -5.90
CA LEU A 427 -17.56 -10.08 -5.71
C LEU A 427 -18.59 -9.26 -6.47
N THR A 428 -18.47 -7.93 -6.45
CA THR A 428 -19.42 -7.05 -7.17
C THR A 428 -19.33 -7.32 -8.67
N LEU A 429 -18.13 -7.38 -9.23
CA LEU A 429 -17.94 -7.66 -10.65
C LEU A 429 -18.41 -9.07 -11.01
N ALA A 430 -17.97 -10.10 -10.28
CA ALA A 430 -18.35 -11.49 -10.53
C ALA A 430 -19.87 -11.67 -10.46
N THR A 431 -20.52 -11.13 -9.42
CA THR A 431 -21.96 -11.25 -9.23
C THR A 431 -22.72 -10.53 -10.33
N ALA A 432 -22.32 -9.30 -10.68
CA ALA A 432 -22.96 -8.54 -11.74
C ALA A 432 -22.84 -9.22 -13.11
N VAL A 433 -21.67 -9.81 -13.41
CA VAL A 433 -21.45 -10.57 -14.65
C VAL A 433 -22.33 -11.82 -14.70
N ILE A 434 -22.34 -12.62 -13.62
CA ILE A 434 -23.18 -13.82 -13.53
C ILE A 434 -24.66 -13.46 -13.68
N LEU A 435 -25.11 -12.39 -13.02
CA LEU A 435 -26.48 -11.92 -13.09
C LEU A 435 -26.83 -11.45 -14.50
N GLY A 436 -25.93 -10.67 -15.13
CA GLY A 436 -26.07 -10.19 -16.50
C GLY A 436 -26.13 -11.32 -17.53
N ALA A 437 -25.35 -12.38 -17.33
CA ALA A 437 -25.37 -13.56 -18.20
C ALA A 437 -26.68 -14.35 -18.11
N LYS A 438 -27.22 -14.49 -16.90
CA LYS A 438 -28.39 -15.35 -16.62
C LYS A 438 -29.74 -14.66 -16.82
N ILE A 439 -29.84 -13.37 -16.48
CA ILE A 439 -31.12 -12.64 -16.45
C ILE A 439 -31.33 -11.83 -17.73
N HIS A 440 -30.27 -11.28 -18.32
CA HIS A 440 -30.43 -10.37 -19.44
C HIS A 440 -30.89 -11.11 -20.72
N LYS A 441 -31.81 -10.50 -21.48
CA LYS A 441 -32.31 -11.06 -22.76
C LYS A 441 -31.17 -11.29 -23.75
N VAL A 442 -30.17 -10.43 -23.70
CA VAL A 442 -28.93 -10.48 -24.48
C VAL A 442 -27.75 -10.70 -23.51
N PRO A 443 -27.34 -11.96 -23.23
CA PRO A 443 -26.28 -12.28 -22.27
C PRO A 443 -24.95 -11.58 -22.55
N TYR A 444 -24.60 -11.41 -23.83
CA TYR A 444 -23.44 -10.65 -24.28
C TYR A 444 -23.43 -9.22 -23.70
N PHE A 445 -24.56 -8.51 -23.83
CA PHE A 445 -24.67 -7.14 -23.32
C PHE A 445 -24.73 -7.09 -21.80
N GLY A 446 -25.47 -8.01 -21.18
CA GLY A 446 -25.61 -8.08 -19.73
C GLY A 446 -24.28 -8.32 -19.02
N THR A 447 -23.41 -9.13 -19.61
CA THR A 447 -22.04 -9.38 -19.09
C THR A 447 -21.06 -8.27 -19.43
N ALA A 448 -21.24 -7.58 -20.56
CA ALA A 448 -20.37 -6.47 -20.97
C ALA A 448 -20.46 -5.24 -20.06
N LEU A 449 -21.67 -4.91 -19.60
CA LEU A 449 -21.96 -3.68 -18.89
C LEU A 449 -21.22 -3.54 -17.54
N PRO A 450 -21.15 -4.57 -16.67
CA PRO A 450 -20.34 -4.52 -15.46
C PRO A 450 -18.87 -4.20 -15.72
N PHE A 451 -18.25 -4.83 -16.72
CA PHE A 451 -16.87 -4.55 -17.10
C PHE A 451 -16.69 -3.11 -17.59
N ALA A 452 -17.61 -2.61 -18.41
CA ALA A 452 -17.54 -1.23 -18.91
C ALA A 452 -17.57 -0.21 -17.77
N ILE A 453 -18.48 -0.38 -16.81
CA ILE A 453 -18.64 0.53 -15.66
C ILE A 453 -17.38 0.52 -14.80
N ILE A 454 -16.93 -0.65 -14.37
CA ILE A 454 -15.77 -0.75 -13.49
C ILE A 454 -14.51 -0.23 -14.19
N SER A 455 -14.29 -0.61 -15.45
CA SER A 455 -13.08 -0.18 -16.18
C SER A 455 -13.02 1.34 -16.38
N THR A 456 -14.17 1.96 -16.66
CA THR A 456 -14.26 3.44 -16.72
C THR A 456 -13.98 4.06 -15.36
N GLY A 457 -14.48 3.47 -14.28
CA GLY A 457 -14.19 3.86 -12.90
C GLY A 457 -12.70 3.76 -12.57
N THR A 458 -12.05 2.64 -12.88
CA THR A 458 -10.61 2.44 -12.67
C THR A 458 -9.80 3.50 -13.42
N PHE A 459 -10.15 3.78 -14.68
CA PHE A 459 -9.48 4.80 -15.46
C PHE A 459 -9.64 6.20 -14.84
N GLY A 460 -10.87 6.54 -14.41
CA GLY A 460 -11.15 7.79 -13.70
C GLY A 460 -10.35 7.93 -12.40
N CYS A 461 -10.35 6.91 -11.55
CA CYS A 461 -9.57 6.90 -10.31
C CYS A 461 -8.06 7.04 -10.59
N THR A 462 -7.55 6.33 -11.59
CA THR A 462 -6.13 6.41 -11.97
C THR A 462 -5.75 7.83 -12.40
N ALA A 463 -6.61 8.48 -13.20
CA ALA A 463 -6.40 9.87 -13.62
C ALA A 463 -6.46 10.86 -12.46
N VAL A 464 -7.35 10.65 -11.50
CA VAL A 464 -7.46 11.48 -10.29
C VAL A 464 -6.25 11.31 -9.39
N CYS A 465 -5.79 10.09 -9.14
CA CYS A 465 -4.61 9.84 -8.29
C CYS A 465 -3.31 10.42 -8.87
N TYR A 466 -3.24 10.59 -10.19
CA TYR A 466 -2.06 11.20 -10.84
C TYR A 466 -1.98 12.72 -10.67
N LYS A 467 -3.14 13.37 -10.49
CA LYS A 467 -3.24 14.82 -10.29
C LYS A 467 -3.00 15.16 -8.83
#